data_AF-A0A4R5PJC8-F1
#
_entry.id   AF-A0A4R5PJC8-F1
#
_cell.length_a   1.000
_cell.length_b   1.000
_cell.length_c   1.000
_cell.angle_alpha   90.00
_cell.angle_beta   90.00
_cell.angle_gamma   90.00
#
_symmetry.space_group_name_H-M   'P 1'
#
loop_
_entity.id
_entity.type
_entity.pdbx_description
1 polymer ?
#
loop_
_entity_poly.entity_id
_entity_poly.type
_entity_poly.pdbx_seq_one_letter_code
_entity_poly.pdbx_strand_id
1 'polypeptide(L)'
;MAQIVVRQLDDTVLEAVKARAVANQRSTEAEVRAILASAVGLSPATGAPHAQQPGRFSDFVGIASQRRGQDEIDAYVASLRNEWER
;
A
#
# COMPACT_ATOMS: atom_id res chain seq x y z
N MET A 1 -21.38 -9.11 12.45
CA MET A 1 -20.58 -9.53 11.27
C MET A 1 -21.48 -9.44 10.05
N ALA A 2 -20.99 -8.92 8.92
CA ALA A 2 -21.75 -8.89 7.68
C ALA A 2 -21.66 -10.26 6.97
N GLN A 3 -22.70 -10.63 6.23
CA GLN A 3 -22.76 -11.89 5.47
C GLN A 3 -23.01 -11.57 3.99
N ILE A 4 -22.28 -12.26 3.11
CA ILE A 4 -22.43 -12.18 1.65
C ILE A 4 -22.73 -13.58 1.12
N VAL A 5 -23.72 -13.70 0.26
CA VAL A 5 -24.04 -14.94 -0.45
C VAL A 5 -23.89 -14.69 -1.94
N VAL A 6 -22.95 -15.37 -2.58
CA VAL A 6 -22.78 -15.36 -4.04
C VAL A 6 -23.56 -16.53 -4.62
N ARG A 7 -24.55 -16.24 -5.45
CA ARG A 7 -25.38 -17.25 -6.13
C ARG A 7 -24.90 -17.46 -7.56
N GLN A 8 -25.17 -18.65 -8.11
CA GLN A 8 -24.80 -19.00 -9.50
C GLN A 8 -23.30 -18.82 -9.76
N LEU A 9 -22.46 -19.20 -8.79
CA LEU A 9 -21.02 -19.23 -8.97
C LEU A 9 -20.67 -20.46 -9.81
N ASP A 10 -19.88 -20.25 -10.86
CA ASP A 10 -19.36 -21.35 -11.68
C ASP A 10 -18.50 -22.30 -10.81
N ASP A 11 -18.71 -23.60 -10.97
CA ASP A 11 -17.97 -24.64 -10.25
C ASP A 11 -16.46 -24.54 -10.51
N THR A 12 -16.06 -24.11 -11.71
CA THR A 12 -14.64 -23.89 -12.05
C THR A 12 -14.01 -22.81 -11.17
N VAL A 13 -14.76 -21.76 -10.85
CA VAL A 13 -14.31 -20.67 -9.97
C VAL A 13 -14.24 -21.17 -8.53
N LEU A 14 -15.23 -21.96 -8.09
CA LEU A 14 -15.22 -22.54 -6.74
C LEU A 14 -13.99 -23.43 -6.53
N GLU A 15 -13.67 -24.30 -7.48
CA GLU A 15 -12.50 -25.18 -7.41
C GLU A 15 -11.18 -24.40 -7.45
N ALA A 16 -11.08 -23.36 -8.28
CA ALA A 16 -9.90 -22.49 -8.31
C ALA A 16 -9.67 -21.78 -6.95
N VAL A 17 -10.74 -21.30 -6.31
CA VAL A 17 -10.67 -20.67 -4.97
C VAL A 17 -10.25 -21.68 -3.91
N LYS A 18 -10.79 -22.91 -3.93
CA LYS A 18 -10.36 -23.98 -3.01
C LYS A 18 -8.89 -24.33 -3.18
N ALA A 19 -8.42 -24.51 -4.42
CA ALA A 19 -7.02 -24.81 -4.71
C ALA A 19 -6.10 -23.71 -4.18
N ARG A 20 -6.49 -22.44 -4.38
CA ARG A 20 -5.74 -21.28 -3.86
C ARG A 20 -5.74 -21.23 -2.32
N ALA A 21 -6.86 -21.56 -1.68
CA ALA A 21 -6.95 -21.63 -0.22
C ALA A 21 -6.01 -22.69 0.37
N VAL A 22 -5.94 -23.88 -0.26
CA VAL A 22 -5.00 -24.94 0.12
C VAL A 22 -3.55 -24.49 -0.05
N ALA A 23 -3.22 -23.86 -1.17
CA ALA A 23 -1.87 -23.32 -1.42
C ALA A 23 -1.44 -22.28 -0.37
N ASN A 24 -2.39 -21.47 0.11
CA ASN A 24 -2.16 -20.45 1.13
C ASN A 24 -2.30 -20.97 2.58
N GLN A 25 -2.56 -22.27 2.78
CA GLN A 25 -2.77 -22.90 4.09
C GLN A 25 -3.86 -22.22 4.93
N ARG A 26 -4.95 -21.79 4.28
CA ARG A 26 -6.07 -21.07 4.91
C ARG A 26 -7.40 -21.72 4.54
N SER A 27 -8.47 -21.41 5.28
CA SER A 27 -9.81 -21.85 4.91
C SER A 27 -10.30 -21.13 3.66
N THR A 28 -11.22 -21.75 2.91
CA THR A 28 -11.83 -21.14 1.71
C THR A 28 -12.48 -19.79 2.03
N GLU A 29 -13.14 -19.68 3.19
CA GLU A 29 -13.72 -18.41 3.64
C GLU A 29 -12.65 -17.34 3.89
N ALA A 30 -11.54 -17.71 4.55
CA ALA A 30 -10.44 -16.80 4.81
C ALA A 30 -9.77 -16.33 3.51
N GLU A 31 -9.65 -17.22 2.52
CA GLU A 31 -9.13 -16.86 1.20
C GLU A 31 -10.09 -15.92 0.46
N VAL A 32 -11.40 -16.19 0.45
CA VAL A 32 -12.39 -15.28 -0.14
C VAL A 32 -12.34 -13.91 0.52
N ARG A 33 -12.21 -13.86 1.85
CA ARG A 33 -12.06 -12.59 2.59
C ARG A 33 -10.78 -11.85 2.19
N ALA A 34 -9.67 -12.57 2.03
CA ALA A 34 -8.40 -11.98 1.59
C ALA A 34 -8.50 -11.44 0.15
N ILE A 35 -9.15 -12.19 -0.74
CA ILE A 35 -9.41 -11.76 -2.13
C ILE A 35 -10.25 -10.49 -2.14
N LEU A 36 -11.37 -10.48 -1.41
CA LEU A 36 -12.25 -9.31 -1.33
C LEU A 36 -11.52 -8.09 -0.76
N ALA A 37 -10.77 -8.26 0.34
CA ALA A 37 -9.97 -7.20 0.92
C ALA A 37 -8.97 -6.65 -0.11
N SER A 38 -8.22 -7.52 -0.78
CA SER A 38 -7.24 -7.10 -1.79
C SER A 38 -7.88 -6.37 -2.97
N ALA A 39 -9.06 -6.81 -3.43
CA ALA A 39 -9.79 -6.20 -4.54
C ALA A 39 -10.26 -4.77 -4.24
N VAL A 40 -10.56 -4.48 -2.97
CA VAL A 40 -10.92 -3.13 -2.50
C VAL A 40 -9.71 -2.34 -1.97
N GLY A 41 -8.49 -2.82 -2.18
CA GLY A 41 -7.26 -2.14 -1.75
C GLY A 41 -6.98 -2.23 -0.25
N LEU A 42 -7.65 -3.11 0.48
CA LEU A 42 -7.42 -3.37 1.90
C LEU A 42 -6.45 -4.55 2.05
N SER A 43 -5.30 -4.33 2.70
CA SER A 43 -4.43 -5.44 3.09
C SER A 43 -5.05 -6.18 4.28
N PRO A 44 -5.03 -7.53 4.33
CA PRO A 44 -5.58 -8.29 5.47
C PRO A 44 -4.86 -8.03 6.81
N ALA A 45 -3.79 -7.23 6.81
CA ALA A 45 -3.13 -6.72 8.01
C ALA A 45 -3.85 -5.50 8.64
N THR A 46 -4.82 -4.89 7.96
CA THR A 46 -5.40 -3.61 8.40
C THR A 46 -6.70 -3.82 9.18
N GLY A 47 -6.60 -4.61 10.26
CA GLY A 47 -7.57 -4.66 11.34
C GLY A 47 -7.32 -3.61 12.44
N ALA A 48 -6.41 -2.66 12.20
CA ALA A 48 -6.20 -1.50 13.05
C ALA A 48 -6.64 -0.24 12.29
N PRO A 49 -7.57 0.59 12.82
CA PRO A 49 -7.62 1.98 12.40
C PRO A 49 -6.32 2.62 12.88
N HIS A 50 -5.45 2.99 11.93
CA HIS A 50 -4.11 3.57 12.13
C HIS A 50 -3.00 2.58 12.50
N ALA A 51 -2.40 1.96 11.47
CA ALA A 51 -1.01 1.53 11.52
C ALA A 51 -0.37 1.78 10.16
N GLN A 52 0.65 2.63 10.15
CA GLN A 52 1.30 3.21 8.99
C GLN A 52 1.78 2.17 7.96
N GLN A 53 1.53 2.44 6.68
CA GLN A 53 2.51 2.04 5.66
C GLN A 53 3.81 2.79 5.97
N PRO A 54 4.97 2.11 6.11
CA PRO A 54 6.24 2.81 6.12
C PRO A 54 6.36 3.51 4.77
N GLY A 55 6.30 4.84 4.81
CA GLY A 55 6.39 5.69 3.62
C GLY A 55 7.59 5.27 2.80
N ARG A 56 7.40 5.17 1.48
CA ARG A 56 8.52 5.01 0.56
C ARG A 56 9.45 6.21 0.75
N PHE A 57 10.73 6.06 0.43
CA PHE A 57 11.68 7.17 0.50
C PHE A 57 11.21 8.41 -0.27
N SER A 58 10.38 8.23 -1.32
CA SER A 58 9.70 9.31 -2.05
C SER A 58 8.71 10.13 -1.19
N ASP A 59 8.06 9.51 -0.20
CA ASP A 59 7.17 10.21 0.74
C ASP A 59 7.98 11.08 1.71
N PHE A 60 9.22 10.69 2.00
CA PHE A 60 10.19 11.51 2.73
C PHE A 60 10.69 12.69 1.87
N VAL A 61 10.93 12.46 0.56
CA VAL A 61 11.31 13.53 -0.39
C VAL A 61 10.15 14.50 -0.66
N GLY A 62 8.89 14.05 -0.52
CA GLY A 62 7.68 14.87 -0.69
C GLY A 62 7.43 15.91 0.41
N ILE A 63 8.10 15.81 1.57
CA ILE A 63 8.04 16.84 2.63
C ILE A 63 8.92 18.05 2.27
N ALA A 64 9.90 17.89 1.37
CA ALA A 64 10.69 19.02 0.86
C ALA A 64 9.95 19.87 -0.18
N SER A 65 8.88 19.36 -0.79
CA SER A 65 8.11 20.09 -1.81
C SER A 65 7.19 21.19 -1.25
N GLN A 66 6.93 21.22 0.06
CA GLN A 66 6.10 22.27 0.65
C GLN A 66 6.97 23.32 1.38
N ARG A 67 7.44 24.29 0.58
CA ARG A 67 8.00 25.63 0.90
C ARG A 67 9.52 25.86 0.81
N ARG A 68 10.15 25.42 -0.28
CA ARG A 68 11.22 26.22 -0.91
C ARG A 68 11.06 26.17 -2.43
N GLY A 69 11.12 27.33 -3.08
CA GLY A 69 11.16 27.38 -4.54
C GLY A 69 12.52 26.89 -5.05
N GLN A 70 12.60 26.40 -6.29
CA GLN A 70 13.86 25.94 -6.89
C GLN A 70 14.95 27.04 -6.82
N ASP A 71 14.56 28.30 -7.03
CA ASP A 71 15.45 29.46 -6.94
C ASP A 71 16.10 29.64 -5.55
N GLU A 72 15.38 29.27 -4.49
CA GLU A 72 15.86 29.34 -3.11
C GLU A 72 16.86 28.21 -2.81
N ILE A 73 16.65 27.04 -3.42
CA ILE A 73 17.57 25.91 -3.34
C ILE A 73 18.87 26.26 -4.07
N ASP A 74 18.78 26.82 -5.27
CA ASP A 74 19.95 27.17 -6.08
C ASP A 74 20.78 28.29 -5.41
N ALA A 75 20.12 29.28 -4.82
CA ALA A 75 20.78 30.33 -4.03
C ALA A 75 21.50 29.75 -2.80
N TYR A 76 20.89 28.80 -2.10
CA TYR A 76 21.49 28.14 -0.94
C TYR A 76 22.71 27.28 -1.32
N VAL A 77 22.61 26.52 -2.41
CA VAL A 77 23.75 25.72 -2.91
C VAL A 77 24.90 26.62 -3.33
N ALA A 78 24.62 27.76 -3.98
CA ALA A 78 25.63 28.74 -4.35
C ALA A 78 26.31 29.36 -3.12
N SER A 79 25.57 29.68 -2.05
CA SER A 79 26.16 30.21 -0.82
C SER A 79 27.09 29.21 -0.14
N LEU A 80 26.73 27.92 -0.14
CA LEU A 80 27.58 26.87 0.41
C LEU A 80 28.89 26.75 -0.38
N ARG A 81 28.84 26.71 -1.72
CA ARG A 81 30.07 26.63 -2.54
C ARG A 81 31.04 27.77 -2.23
N ASN A 82 30.53 28.99 -2.11
CA ASN A 82 31.36 30.17 -1.84
C ASN A 82 31.96 30.17 -0.41
N GLU A 83 31.33 29.47 0.54
CA GLU A 83 31.84 29.29 1.90
C GLU A 83 33.03 28.32 1.94
N TRP A 84 33.05 27.31 1.07
CA TRP A 84 34.16 26.35 0.94
C TRP A 84 35.34 26.85 0.10
N GLU A 85 35.15 27.88 -0.73
CA GLU A 85 36.21 28.50 -1.53
C GLU A 85 36.96 29.64 -0.81
N ARG A 86 36.64 29.91 0.47
CA ARG A 86 37.40 30.77 1.38
C ARG A 86 38.36 29.97 2.26
#